data_AF-A0A7M5XC99-F1
#
_entry.id   AF-A0A7M5XC99-F1
#
_cell.length_a   1.000
_cell.length_b   1.000
_cell.length_c   1.000
_cell.angle_alpha   90.00
_cell.angle_beta   90.00
_cell.angle_gamma   90.00
#
_symmetry.space_group_name_H-M   'P 1'
#
loop_
_entity.id
_entity.type
_entity.pdbx_description
1 polymer ?
#
loop_
_entity_poly.entity_id
_entity_poly.type
_entity_poly.pdbx_seq_one_letter_code
_entity_poly.pdbx_strand_id
1 'polypeptide(L)'
;MFYGDYKMAFFNIVVVILCGTNNHQHSSDEIVDALEAICWSVADVLKDTKIVLIALLPRGEKDNPLRNKIYQINYGIEQIISTIPNTHLINADPGFVRSDGVIFPEDMADYLHLTRRGYKKFCVPIMSCVKKFLQEDAKKEKAFNNSIYTFHE
;
A
#
# COMPACT_ATOMS: atom_id res chain seq x y z
N MET A 1 0.92 -37.02 -26.05
CA MET A 1 0.24 -35.84 -26.62
C MET A 1 0.69 -34.66 -25.77
N PHE A 2 1.70 -33.93 -26.25
CA PHE A 2 2.30 -32.80 -25.53
C PHE A 2 1.35 -31.61 -25.62
N TYR A 3 0.65 -31.28 -24.54
CA TYR A 3 0.06 -29.96 -24.39
C TYR A 3 1.13 -29.04 -23.82
N GLY A 4 1.53 -28.05 -24.61
CA GLY A 4 2.69 -27.21 -24.38
C GLY A 4 2.68 -26.55 -23.00
N ASP A 5 3.87 -26.60 -22.38
CA ASP A 5 4.19 -25.90 -21.14
C ASP A 5 3.99 -24.39 -21.32
N TYR A 6 2.81 -23.92 -20.95
CA TYR A 6 2.66 -22.53 -20.53
C TYR A 6 3.54 -22.39 -19.30
N LYS A 7 4.76 -21.88 -19.46
CA LYS A 7 5.50 -21.28 -18.35
C LYS A 7 4.52 -20.35 -17.65
N MET A 8 4.12 -20.66 -16.41
CA MET A 8 3.58 -19.65 -15.51
C MET A 8 4.66 -18.58 -15.42
N ALA A 9 4.50 -17.50 -16.19
CA ALA A 9 5.34 -16.33 -16.05
C ALA A 9 4.98 -15.72 -14.70
N PHE A 10 5.86 -15.89 -13.71
CA PHE A 10 5.76 -15.19 -12.44
C PHE A 10 6.03 -13.71 -12.73
N PHE A 11 4.97 -12.92 -12.82
CA PHE A 11 5.08 -11.47 -12.89
C PHE A 11 5.21 -10.95 -11.46
N ASN A 12 6.43 -10.62 -11.05
CA ASN A 12 6.74 -10.03 -9.74
C ASN A 12 6.30 -8.56 -9.72
N ILE A 13 4.99 -8.32 -9.73
CA ILE A 13 4.40 -6.99 -9.70
C ILE A 13 3.96 -6.68 -8.28
N VAL A 14 4.36 -5.50 -7.80
CA VAL A 14 3.84 -4.91 -6.56
C VAL A 14 3.22 -3.58 -6.93
N VAL A 15 1.92 -3.43 -6.65
CA VAL A 15 1.20 -2.17 -6.87
C VAL A 15 1.12 -1.41 -5.56
N VAL A 16 1.62 -0.18 -5.56
CA VAL A 16 1.56 0.70 -4.40
C VAL A 16 0.50 1.78 -4.64
N ILE A 17 -0.46 1.90 -3.73
CA ILE A 17 -1.62 2.79 -3.83
C ILE A 17 -1.59 3.78 -2.68
N LEU A 18 -1.64 5.07 -3.02
CA LEU A 18 -1.82 6.17 -2.07
C LEU A 18 -2.71 7.23 -2.72
N CYS A 19 -3.99 7.23 -2.37
CA CYS A 19 -4.96 8.22 -2.83
C CYS A 19 -6.05 8.44 -1.78
N GLY A 20 -6.81 9.53 -1.90
CA GLY A 20 -7.95 9.83 -1.01
C GLY A 20 -7.86 11.19 -0.28
N THR A 21 -6.65 11.71 -0.01
CA THR A 21 -6.50 12.97 0.78
C THR A 21 -7.15 14.20 0.12
N ASN A 22 -7.34 14.17 -1.20
CA ASN A 22 -7.94 15.28 -1.97
C ASN A 22 -9.45 15.12 -2.19
N ASN A 23 -10.08 14.05 -1.69
CA ASN A 23 -11.52 13.80 -1.84
C ASN A 23 -12.33 14.62 -0.82
N HIS A 24 -12.20 15.94 -0.85
CA HIS A 24 -12.77 16.85 0.16
C HIS A 24 -14.30 16.80 0.22
N GLN A 25 -14.97 16.59 -0.91
CA GLN A 25 -16.43 16.63 -1.05
C GLN A 25 -17.13 15.31 -0.72
N HIS A 26 -16.37 14.24 -0.46
CA HIS A 26 -16.91 12.91 -0.16
C HIS A 26 -16.86 12.66 1.35
N SER A 27 -17.70 11.80 1.87
CA SER A 27 -17.63 11.28 3.24
C SER A 27 -16.39 10.40 3.46
N SER A 28 -16.09 10.02 4.71
CA SER A 28 -15.08 9.00 4.99
C SER A 28 -15.44 7.68 4.34
N ASP A 29 -16.71 7.28 4.43
CA ASP A 29 -17.20 5.97 4.02
C ASP A 29 -17.15 5.83 2.49
N GLU A 30 -17.58 6.86 1.75
CA GLU A 30 -17.43 6.89 0.28
C GLU A 30 -15.97 6.77 -0.17
N ILE A 31 -15.02 7.30 0.60
CA ILE A 31 -13.59 7.17 0.28
C ILE A 31 -13.09 5.76 0.59
N VAL A 32 -13.56 5.14 1.68
CA VAL A 32 -13.26 3.74 2.01
C VAL A 32 -13.79 2.82 0.90
N ASP A 33 -15.04 2.99 0.48
CA ASP A 33 -15.67 2.23 -0.61
C ASP A 33 -14.88 2.41 -1.92
N ALA A 34 -14.43 3.63 -2.23
CA ALA A 34 -13.64 3.90 -3.43
C ALA A 34 -12.26 3.22 -3.38
N LEU A 35 -11.60 3.21 -2.22
CA LEU A 35 -10.32 2.54 -2.03
C LEU A 35 -10.46 1.01 -2.09
N GLU A 36 -11.54 0.47 -1.55
CA GLU A 36 -11.90 -0.95 -1.70
C GLU A 36 -12.07 -1.29 -3.18
N ALA A 37 -12.88 -0.52 -3.90
CA ALA A 37 -13.15 -0.74 -5.32
C ALA A 37 -11.86 -0.68 -6.17
N ILE A 38 -10.94 0.23 -5.85
CA ILE A 38 -9.63 0.31 -6.50
C ILE A 38 -8.83 -0.97 -6.25
N CYS A 39 -8.74 -1.44 -5.00
CA CYS A 39 -7.96 -2.63 -4.67
C CYS A 39 -8.55 -3.89 -5.33
N TRP A 40 -9.88 -4.05 -5.31
CA TRP A 40 -10.55 -5.12 -6.04
C TRP A 40 -10.31 -5.06 -7.54
N SER A 41 -10.37 -3.87 -8.15
CA SER A 41 -10.08 -3.69 -9.58
C SER A 41 -8.65 -4.09 -9.93
N VAL A 42 -7.67 -3.73 -9.09
CA VAL A 42 -6.27 -4.14 -9.27
C VAL A 42 -6.13 -5.65 -9.12
N ALA A 43 -6.73 -6.25 -8.10
CA ALA A 43 -6.69 -7.70 -7.87
C ALA A 43 -7.38 -8.48 -9.02
N ASP A 44 -8.40 -7.89 -9.64
CA ASP A 44 -9.08 -8.51 -10.77
C ASP A 44 -8.24 -8.45 -12.06
N VAL A 45 -7.70 -7.28 -12.39
CA VAL A 45 -6.90 -7.07 -13.61
C VAL A 45 -5.53 -7.72 -13.52
N LEU A 46 -4.86 -7.62 -12.37
CA LEU A 46 -3.51 -8.13 -12.14
C LEU A 46 -3.58 -9.34 -11.20
N LYS A 47 -3.90 -10.50 -11.78
CA LYS A 47 -3.95 -11.77 -11.04
C LYS A 47 -2.61 -12.04 -10.35
N ASP A 48 -2.67 -12.60 -9.13
CA ASP A 48 -1.52 -12.97 -8.28
C ASP A 48 -0.56 -11.80 -7.92
N THR A 49 -1.01 -10.55 -8.03
CA THR A 49 -0.22 -9.36 -7.68
C THR A 49 -0.36 -9.00 -6.21
N LYS A 50 0.73 -8.48 -5.61
CA LYS A 50 0.71 -7.90 -4.26
C LYS A 50 0.30 -6.44 -4.31
N ILE A 51 -0.68 -6.06 -3.51
CA ILE A 51 -1.15 -4.68 -3.40
C ILE A 51 -0.71 -4.11 -2.06
N VAL A 52 -0.05 -2.95 -2.08
CA VAL A 52 0.33 -2.18 -0.91
C VAL A 52 -0.53 -0.92 -0.88
N LEU A 53 -1.55 -0.91 -0.04
CA LEU A 53 -2.35 0.29 0.22
C LEU A 53 -1.69 1.08 1.35
N ILE A 54 -1.38 2.35 1.13
CA ILE A 54 -0.76 3.20 2.14
C ILE A 54 -1.84 4.00 2.85
N ALA A 55 -1.84 3.94 4.19
CA ALA A 55 -2.72 4.75 5.02
C ALA A 55 -2.50 6.25 4.75
N LEU A 56 -3.58 7.03 4.76
CA LEU A 56 -3.52 8.47 4.53
C LEU A 56 -2.74 9.17 5.65
N LEU A 57 -1.84 10.08 5.25
CA LEU A 57 -1.05 10.88 6.18
C LEU A 57 -1.86 12.04 6.76
N PRO A 58 -1.56 12.48 7.99
CA PRO A 58 -2.17 13.68 8.57
C PRO A 58 -1.76 14.94 7.80
N ARG A 59 -2.59 16.00 7.89
CA ARG A 59 -2.38 17.28 7.20
C ARG A 59 -2.86 18.48 8.02
N GLY A 60 -2.50 19.69 7.62
CA GLY A 60 -2.70 20.93 8.37
C GLY A 60 -1.71 21.08 9.53
N GLU A 61 -1.46 22.29 10.01
CA GLU A 61 -0.47 22.54 11.07
C GLU A 61 -0.90 21.93 12.41
N LYS A 62 -2.16 22.13 12.78
CA LYS A 62 -2.79 21.70 14.03
C LYS A 62 -4.00 20.83 13.76
N ASP A 63 -4.64 20.34 14.84
CA ASP A 63 -5.87 19.58 14.73
C ASP A 63 -6.93 20.30 13.89
N ASN A 64 -7.61 19.56 13.02
CA ASN A 64 -8.58 20.10 12.07
C ASN A 64 -9.50 19.00 11.52
N PRO A 65 -10.67 19.36 10.95
CA PRO A 65 -11.65 18.37 10.47
C PRO A 65 -11.10 17.38 9.44
N LEU A 66 -10.13 17.78 8.60
CA LEU A 66 -9.54 16.86 7.62
C LEU A 66 -8.66 15.79 8.28
N ARG A 67 -7.99 16.09 9.41
CA ARG A 67 -7.26 15.06 10.17
C ARG A 67 -8.21 14.03 10.77
N ASN A 68 -9.33 14.45 11.35
CA ASN A 68 -10.33 13.53 11.87
C ASN A 68 -10.92 12.65 10.75
N LYS A 69 -11.26 13.25 9.60
CA LYS A 69 -11.71 12.49 8.44
C LYS A 69 -10.67 11.47 7.95
N ILE A 70 -9.40 11.85 7.92
CA ILE A 70 -8.29 10.93 7.56
C ILE A 70 -8.18 9.77 8.54
N TYR A 71 -8.34 10.04 9.85
CA TYR A 71 -8.37 8.98 10.87
C TYR A 71 -9.54 8.02 10.63
N GLN A 72 -10.74 8.53 10.36
CA GLN A 72 -11.92 7.71 10.06
C GLN A 72 -11.71 6.84 8.80
N ILE A 73 -11.13 7.40 7.75
CA ILE A 73 -10.81 6.67 6.51
C ILE A 73 -9.82 5.54 6.83
N ASN A 74 -8.71 5.83 7.52
CA ASN A 74 -7.72 4.81 7.86
C ASN A 74 -8.31 3.69 8.72
N TYR A 75 -9.14 4.04 9.71
CA TYR A 75 -9.85 3.06 10.53
C TYR A 75 -10.80 2.17 9.70
N GLY A 76 -11.55 2.77 8.76
CA GLY A 76 -12.44 2.03 7.86
C GLY A 76 -11.69 1.06 6.96
N ILE A 77 -10.55 1.50 6.38
CA ILE A 77 -9.67 0.65 5.57
C ILE A 77 -9.17 -0.55 6.39
N GLU A 78 -8.77 -0.36 7.65
CA GLU A 78 -8.34 -1.45 8.53
C GLU A 78 -9.40 -2.54 8.69
N GLN A 79 -10.70 -2.17 8.68
CA GLN A 79 -11.79 -3.14 8.83
C GLN A 79 -11.98 -4.00 7.57
N ILE A 80 -11.77 -3.43 6.38
CA ILE A 80 -12.05 -4.11 5.11
C ILE A 80 -10.83 -4.79 4.50
N ILE A 81 -9.60 -4.37 4.84
CA ILE A 81 -8.41 -4.76 4.06
C ILE A 81 -8.19 -6.28 3.97
N SER A 82 -8.61 -7.02 5.00
CA SER A 82 -8.46 -8.47 5.10
C SER A 82 -9.38 -9.24 4.14
N THR A 83 -10.44 -8.62 3.63
CA THR A 83 -11.37 -9.24 2.67
C THR A 83 -10.82 -9.22 1.25
N ILE A 84 -9.83 -8.35 0.98
CA ILE A 84 -9.30 -8.10 -0.35
C ILE A 84 -8.05 -8.98 -0.59
N PRO A 85 -8.04 -9.83 -1.64
CA PRO A 85 -6.92 -10.73 -1.92
C PRO A 85 -5.58 -10.00 -2.05
N ASN A 86 -4.53 -10.58 -1.46
CA ASN A 86 -3.14 -10.13 -1.62
C ASN A 86 -2.91 -8.63 -1.33
N THR A 87 -3.77 -8.02 -0.50
CA THR A 87 -3.72 -6.60 -0.19
C THR A 87 -3.19 -6.36 1.22
N HIS A 88 -2.30 -5.38 1.35
CA HIS A 88 -1.59 -5.09 2.58
C HIS A 88 -1.66 -3.59 2.89
N LEU A 89 -2.25 -3.24 4.03
CA LEU A 89 -2.23 -1.88 4.56
C LEU A 89 -0.88 -1.58 5.20
N ILE A 90 -0.26 -0.46 4.81
CA ILE A 90 0.95 0.06 5.43
C ILE A 90 0.65 1.44 6.01
N ASN A 91 0.81 1.58 7.33
CA ASN A 91 0.96 2.88 7.96
C ASN A 91 2.40 3.35 7.79
N ALA A 92 2.60 4.35 6.94
CA ALA A 92 3.90 4.94 6.66
C ALA A 92 4.13 6.29 7.38
N ASP A 93 3.26 6.66 8.32
CA ASP A 93 3.44 7.81 9.19
C ASP A 93 4.51 7.50 10.28
N PRO A 94 5.68 8.17 10.27
CA PRO A 94 6.71 7.99 11.29
C PRO A 94 6.43 8.78 12.58
N GLY A 95 5.24 9.37 12.73
CA GLY A 95 4.91 10.32 13.79
C GLY A 95 5.07 11.76 13.33
N PHE A 96 4.46 12.13 12.20
CA PHE A 96 4.46 13.51 11.69
C PHE A 96 3.71 14.46 12.61
N VAL A 97 2.65 14.00 13.26
CA VAL A 97 2.00 14.72 14.37
C VAL A 97 2.79 14.43 15.65
N ARG A 98 3.43 15.46 16.19
CA ARG A 98 4.23 15.34 17.42
C ARG A 98 3.33 15.37 18.65
N SER A 99 3.94 15.19 19.84
CA SER A 99 3.23 15.19 21.12
C SER A 99 2.49 16.50 21.44
N ASP A 100 2.89 17.61 20.82
CA ASP A 100 2.22 18.92 20.92
C ASP A 100 1.06 19.08 19.91
N GLY A 101 0.77 18.05 19.10
CA GLY A 101 -0.27 18.05 18.08
C GLY A 101 0.11 18.77 16.78
N VAL A 102 1.36 19.21 16.63
CA VAL A 102 1.82 20.01 15.48
C VAL A 102 2.56 19.16 14.46
N ILE A 103 2.30 19.44 13.17
CA ILE A 103 3.14 19.00 12.05
C ILE A 103 4.15 20.11 11.75
N PHE A 104 5.43 19.79 11.78
CA PHE A 104 6.48 20.78 11.58
C PHE A 104 6.77 21.04 10.08
N PRO A 105 7.01 22.29 9.68
CA PRO A 105 7.26 22.65 8.28
C PRO A 105 8.43 21.91 7.63
N GLU A 106 9.44 21.49 8.39
CA GLU A 106 10.55 20.79 7.76
C GLU A 106 10.23 19.33 7.42
N ASP A 107 9.11 18.76 7.91
CA ASP A 107 8.56 17.49 7.40
C ASP A 107 7.46 17.73 6.35
N MET A 108 6.62 18.76 6.50
CA MET A 108 5.62 19.19 5.51
C MET A 108 5.55 20.72 5.44
N ALA A 109 6.19 21.34 4.45
CA ALA A 109 6.39 22.80 4.41
C ALA A 109 5.09 23.61 4.32
N ASP A 110 4.07 23.04 3.70
CA ASP A 110 2.72 23.58 3.59
C ASP A 110 1.70 22.76 4.40
N TYR A 111 2.20 21.93 5.31
CA TYR A 111 1.42 21.00 6.14
C TYR A 111 0.60 19.98 5.34
N LEU A 112 1.00 19.68 4.11
CA LEU A 112 0.39 18.64 3.28
C LEU A 112 1.44 17.82 2.55
N HIS A 113 2.28 18.48 1.76
CA HIS A 113 3.27 17.83 0.93
C HIS A 113 4.53 17.55 1.75
N LEU A 114 4.98 16.30 1.72
CA LEU A 114 6.22 15.91 2.38
C LEU A 114 7.41 16.64 1.76
N THR A 115 8.26 17.19 2.62
CA THR A 115 9.59 17.65 2.18
C THR A 115 10.48 16.45 1.86
N ARG A 116 11.68 16.71 1.32
CA ARG A 116 12.72 15.67 1.20
C ARG A 116 13.00 14.95 2.53
N ARG A 117 12.92 15.66 3.66
CA ARG A 117 13.11 15.08 5.00
C ARG A 117 11.93 14.18 5.36
N GLY A 118 10.70 14.64 5.11
CA GLY A 118 9.50 13.84 5.31
C GLY A 118 9.50 12.54 4.50
N TYR A 119 9.82 12.63 3.21
CA TYR A 119 9.92 11.46 2.33
C TYR A 119 10.97 10.44 2.77
N LYS A 120 12.14 10.89 3.28
CA LYS A 120 13.18 9.97 3.78
C LYS A 120 12.67 9.06 4.89
N LYS A 121 11.75 9.53 5.74
CA LYS A 121 11.14 8.74 6.82
C LYS A 121 9.99 7.89 6.27
N PHE A 122 9.08 8.54 5.54
CA PHE A 122 7.88 7.92 4.95
C PHE A 122 8.18 6.71 4.05
N CYS A 123 9.23 6.81 3.22
CA CYS A 123 9.55 5.75 2.27
C CYS A 123 10.17 4.49 2.92
N VAL A 124 10.65 4.54 4.16
CA VAL A 124 11.31 3.40 4.82
C VAL A 124 10.38 2.18 4.97
N PRO A 125 9.21 2.29 5.61
CA PRO A 125 8.28 1.14 5.74
C PRO A 125 7.78 0.65 4.38
N ILE A 126 7.52 1.56 3.44
CA ILE A 126 7.06 1.21 2.08
C ILE A 126 8.14 0.40 1.35
N MET A 127 9.38 0.88 1.36
CA MET A 127 10.49 0.21 0.69
C MET A 127 10.83 -1.14 1.32
N SER A 128 10.71 -1.25 2.65
CA SER A 128 10.86 -2.52 3.36
C SER A 128 9.81 -3.54 2.90
N CYS A 129 8.54 -3.12 2.83
CA CYS A 129 7.43 -3.96 2.39
C CYS A 129 7.57 -4.39 0.93
N VAL A 130 7.84 -3.46 0.01
CA VAL A 130 8.01 -3.76 -1.42
C VAL A 130 9.18 -4.73 -1.63
N LYS A 131 10.33 -4.51 -0.97
CA LYS A 131 11.48 -5.42 -1.07
C LYS A 131 11.15 -6.82 -0.55
N LYS A 132 10.41 -6.92 0.55
CA LYS A 132 9.97 -8.21 1.10
C LYS A 132 9.16 -8.99 0.06
N PHE A 133 8.15 -8.37 -0.55
CA PHE A 133 7.30 -9.05 -1.54
C PHE A 133 8.07 -9.48 -2.78
N LEU A 134 8.92 -8.60 -3.33
CA LEU A 134 9.78 -8.95 -4.48
C LEU A 134 10.72 -10.12 -4.17
N GLN A 135 11.21 -10.24 -2.93
CA GLN A 135 12.06 -11.35 -2.51
C GLN A 135 11.29 -12.66 -2.28
N GLU A 136 10.07 -12.58 -1.76
CA GLU A 136 9.21 -13.75 -1.55
C GLU A 136 8.85 -14.41 -2.87
N ASP A 137 8.51 -13.62 -3.89
CA ASP A 137 8.14 -14.17 -5.20
C ASP A 137 9.35 -14.75 -5.94
N ALA A 138 10.52 -14.11 -5.85
CA ALA A 138 11.77 -14.68 -6.39
C ALA A 138 12.13 -16.04 -5.76
N LYS A 139 11.82 -16.23 -4.46
CA LYS A 139 12.01 -17.53 -3.79
C LYS A 139 11.03 -18.59 -4.29
N LYS A 140 9.76 -18.22 -4.50
CA LYS A 140 8.74 -19.14 -5.07
C LYS A 140 9.11 -19.58 -6.47
N GLU A 141 9.55 -18.65 -7.32
CA GLU A 141 10.00 -18.94 -8.68
C GLU A 141 11.18 -19.92 -8.66
N LYS A 142 12.18 -19.69 -7.80
CA LYS A 142 13.32 -20.61 -7.66
C LYS A 142 12.90 -21.99 -7.16
N ALA A 143 11.99 -22.08 -6.19
CA ALA A 143 11.49 -23.34 -5.66
C ALA A 143 10.70 -24.14 -6.71
N PHE A 144 9.87 -23.46 -7.51
CA PHE A 144 9.13 -24.05 -8.62
C PHE A 144 10.06 -24.58 -9.71
N ASN A 145 11.07 -23.80 -10.10
CA ASN A 145 12.05 -24.24 -11.09
C ASN A 145 12.80 -25.48 -10.59
N ASN A 146 13.26 -25.48 -9.33
CA ASN A 146 13.96 -26.62 -8.74
C ASN A 146 13.09 -27.89 -8.69
N SER A 147 11.78 -27.78 -8.40
CA SER A 147 10.92 -28.96 -8.35
C SER A 147 10.76 -29.61 -9.73
N ILE A 148 10.63 -28.82 -10.81
CA ILE A 148 10.56 -29.35 -12.18
C ILE A 148 11.79 -30.20 -12.52
N TYR A 149 13.00 -29.76 -12.14
CA TYR A 149 14.22 -30.49 -12.44
C TYR A 149 14.43 -31.76 -11.59
N THR A 150 13.68 -31.95 -10.49
CA THR A 150 13.83 -33.11 -9.60
C THR A 150 12.95 -34.30 -10.04
N PHE A 151 11.96 -34.11 -10.92
CA PHE A 151 11.09 -35.19 -11.41
C PHE A 151 11.57 -35.84 -12.72
N HIS A 152 12.77 -35.49 -13.20
CA HIS A 152 13.38 -36.03 -14.41
C HIS A 152 14.63 -36.90 -14.17
N GLU A 153 14.90 -37.27 -12.92
CA GLU A 153 15.84 -38.34 -12.52
C GLU A 153 15.07 -39.54 -11.95
#